data_AF-A0A8T5QK34-F1
#
_entry.id   AF-A0A8T5QK34-F1
#
_cell.length_a   1.000
_cell.length_b   1.000
_cell.length_c   1.000
_cell.angle_alpha   90.00
_cell.angle_beta   90.00
_cell.angle_gamma   90.00
#
_symmetry.space_group_name_H-M   'P 1'
#
loop_
_entity.id
_entity.type
_entity.pdbx_description
1 polymer ?
#
loop_
_entity_poly.entity_id
_entity_poly.type
_entity_poly.pdbx_seq_one_letter_code
_entity_poly.pdbx_strand_id
1 'polypeptide(L)'
;SLLYTLEIKEYAESKGILLIPGIEKIIEGKEFLLYNFTEEELSKINKIDDLRQIKNEHNLIIAPHPYYKGKTCLGNMLESLKDVVDGLEFCYFHTKFLNMNKKAEEYCKKYNKTLIASSDSHRLDRFNDNYSQVNADKEINSVIKSIKEGNVLIKTKPLSVLDVIKELFHFKKSYIKRGINNVRTRN
;
A
#
# COMPACT_ATOMS: atom_id res chain seq x y z
N SER A 1 5.52 19.75 2.67
CA SER A 1 5.67 18.39 3.21
C SER A 1 5.86 17.42 2.06
N LEU A 2 6.68 16.38 2.25
CA LEU A 2 6.90 15.27 1.33
C LEU A 2 5.65 14.41 1.09
N LEU A 3 4.60 14.55 1.90
CA LEU A 3 3.42 13.66 1.89
C LEU A 3 2.20 14.32 1.25
N TYR A 4 1.80 15.52 1.68
CA TYR A 4 0.78 16.34 1.01
C TYR A 4 0.89 17.82 1.37
N THR A 5 0.30 18.69 0.54
CA THR A 5 0.30 20.15 0.76
C THR A 5 -0.73 20.56 1.81
N LEU A 6 -0.57 21.76 2.38
CA LEU A 6 -1.57 22.34 3.30
C LEU A 6 -2.93 22.48 2.61
N GLU A 7 -2.94 22.89 1.34
CA GLU A 7 -4.15 22.99 0.51
C GLU A 7 -4.92 21.66 0.42
N ILE A 8 -4.21 20.53 0.20
CA ILE A 8 -4.85 19.20 0.15
C ILE A 8 -5.43 18.83 1.51
N LYS A 9 -4.73 19.17 2.61
CA LYS A 9 -5.19 18.92 3.97
C LYS A 9 -6.49 19.69 4.26
N GLU A 10 -6.49 21.00 4.04
CA GLU A 10 -7.66 21.85 4.26
C GLU A 10 -8.84 21.44 3.38
N TYR A 11 -8.57 21.07 2.12
CA TYR A 11 -9.60 20.59 1.22
C TYR A 11 -10.21 19.28 1.71
N ALA A 12 -9.40 18.30 2.13
CA ALA A 12 -9.89 17.05 2.68
C ALA A 12 -10.72 17.27 3.95
N GLU A 13 -10.26 18.13 4.86
CA GLU A 13 -11.00 18.52 6.07
C GLU A 13 -12.36 19.14 5.72
N SER A 14 -12.41 20.03 4.73
CA SER A 14 -13.68 20.62 4.23
C SER A 14 -14.67 19.59 3.67
N LYS A 15 -14.17 18.42 3.23
CA LYS A 15 -14.97 17.28 2.76
C LYS A 15 -15.24 16.25 3.86
N GLY A 16 -14.77 16.48 5.08
CA GLY A 16 -14.82 15.50 6.15
C GLY A 16 -14.04 14.24 5.78
N ILE A 17 -12.88 14.36 5.14
CA ILE A 17 -11.99 13.25 4.80
C ILE A 17 -10.78 13.31 5.73
N LEU A 18 -10.51 12.21 6.43
CA LEU A 18 -9.28 12.06 7.21
C LEU A 18 -8.14 11.67 6.25
N LEU A 19 -7.09 12.47 6.21
CA LEU A 19 -5.87 12.12 5.50
C LEU A 19 -4.89 11.47 6.47
N ILE A 20 -4.42 10.26 6.11
CA ILE A 20 -3.31 9.60 6.79
C ILE A 20 -2.09 9.75 5.87
N PRO A 21 -1.02 10.44 6.30
CA PRO A 21 0.18 10.56 5.51
C PRO A 21 0.78 9.19 5.23
N GLY A 22 1.21 8.93 4.00
CA GLY A 22 1.82 7.66 3.66
C GLY A 22 2.67 7.74 2.40
N ILE A 23 3.61 6.81 2.30
CA ILE A 23 4.52 6.68 1.17
C ILE A 23 4.74 5.22 0.82
N GLU A 24 4.80 4.92 -0.47
CA GLU A 24 5.36 3.67 -0.98
C GLU A 24 6.87 3.85 -1.14
N LYS A 25 7.66 3.11 -0.35
CA LYS A 25 9.12 3.24 -0.31
C LYS A 25 9.79 1.92 -0.66
N ILE A 26 10.78 1.99 -1.55
CA ILE A 26 11.68 0.88 -1.84
C ILE A 26 12.84 0.91 -0.83
N ILE A 27 13.01 -0.17 -0.08
CA ILE A 27 14.06 -0.37 0.93
C ILE A 27 14.76 -1.69 0.60
N GLU A 28 16.08 -1.65 0.40
CA GLU A 28 16.87 -2.84 0.00
C GLU A 28 16.28 -3.59 -1.21
N GLY A 29 15.71 -2.84 -2.15
CA GLY A 29 15.09 -3.38 -3.37
C GLY A 29 13.70 -3.96 -3.17
N LYS A 30 13.06 -3.74 -2.01
CA LYS A 30 11.71 -4.23 -1.68
C LYS A 30 10.74 -3.11 -1.32
N GLU A 31 9.50 -3.20 -1.78
CA GLU A 31 8.46 -2.19 -1.53
C GLU A 31 7.80 -2.38 -0.16
N PHE A 32 7.53 -1.26 0.49
CA PHE A 32 6.76 -1.15 1.73
C PHE A 32 5.82 0.05 1.63
N LEU A 33 4.61 -0.09 2.16
CA LEU A 33 3.72 1.06 2.41
C LEU A 33 3.92 1.49 3.85
N LEU A 34 4.34 2.73 4.03
CA LEU A 34 4.66 3.33 5.32
C LEU A 34 3.64 4.43 5.60
N TYR A 35 2.82 4.27 6.64
CA TYR A 35 1.81 5.25 7.03
C TYR A 35 2.10 5.89 8.38
N ASN A 36 1.82 7.18 8.46
CA ASN A 36 1.98 8.05 9.62
C ASN A 36 3.41 8.10 10.16
N PHE A 37 4.37 8.21 9.25
CA PHE A 37 5.76 8.53 9.57
C PHE A 37 6.03 10.02 9.31
N THR A 38 6.83 10.62 10.17
CA THR A 38 7.39 11.96 9.96
C THR A 38 8.45 11.94 8.86
N GLU A 39 8.72 13.10 8.26
CA GLU A 39 9.79 13.23 7.25
C GLU A 39 11.17 12.88 7.83
N GLU A 40 11.39 13.19 9.10
CA GLU A 40 12.62 12.84 9.82
C GLU A 40 12.77 11.31 9.95
N GLU A 41 11.72 10.60 10.39
CA GLU A 41 11.74 9.14 10.47
C GLU A 41 11.96 8.51 9.09
N LEU A 42 11.25 8.98 8.07
CA LEU A 42 11.40 8.49 6.70
C LEU A 42 12.83 8.66 6.15
N SER A 43 13.53 9.73 6.54
CA SER A 43 14.91 10.00 6.15
C SER A 43 15.92 9.03 6.78
N LYS A 44 15.59 8.46 7.95
CA LYS A 44 16.44 7.50 8.67
C LYS A 44 16.30 6.07 8.14
N ILE A 45 15.23 5.75 7.43
CA ILE A 45 14.97 4.40 6.90
C ILE A 45 15.77 4.17 5.61
N ASN A 46 16.86 3.41 5.73
CA ASN A 46 17.76 3.01 4.65
C ASN A 46 17.82 1.48 4.47
N LYS A 47 17.63 0.74 5.57
CA LYS A 47 17.64 -0.72 5.63
C LYS A 47 16.33 -1.22 6.22
N ILE A 48 16.01 -2.49 5.97
CA ILE A 48 14.81 -3.09 6.55
C ILE A 48 14.88 -3.13 8.08
N ASP A 49 16.08 -3.20 8.66
CA ASP A 49 16.24 -3.20 10.12
C ASP A 49 15.85 -1.86 10.78
N ASP A 50 16.00 -0.75 10.06
CA ASP A 50 15.58 0.58 10.56
C ASP A 50 14.06 0.61 10.79
N LEU A 51 13.30 -0.14 9.98
CA LEU A 51 11.85 -0.31 10.18
C LEU A 51 11.54 -0.99 11.51
N ARG A 52 12.35 -1.99 11.95
CA ARG A 52 12.15 -2.64 13.26
C ARG A 52 12.31 -1.64 14.40
N GLN A 53 13.29 -0.76 14.27
CA GLN A 53 13.67 0.18 15.31
C GLN A 53 12.69 1.36 15.43
N ILE A 54 12.12 1.81 14.32
CA ILE A 54 11.21 2.97 14.26
C ILE A 54 9.73 2.56 14.39
N LYS A 55 9.40 1.29 14.15
CA LYS A 55 8.04 0.78 14.33
C LYS A 55 7.50 1.07 15.74
N ASN A 56 6.29 1.60 15.81
CA ASN A 56 5.59 1.89 17.07
C ASN A 56 4.07 1.76 16.90
N GLU A 57 3.29 2.10 17.92
CA GLU A 57 1.83 2.04 17.93
C GLU A 57 1.13 3.09 17.05
N HIS A 58 1.86 4.14 16.65
CA HIS A 58 1.35 5.28 15.89
C HIS A 58 1.61 5.19 14.39
N ASN A 59 2.44 4.26 13.92
CA ASN A 59 2.74 4.08 12.50
C ASN A 59 2.28 2.72 11.99
N LEU A 60 2.19 2.55 10.67
CA LEU A 60 1.76 1.30 10.05
C LEU A 60 2.70 0.90 8.92
N ILE A 61 3.16 -0.35 8.96
CA ILE A 61 4.06 -0.93 7.94
C ILE A 61 3.34 -2.07 7.24
N ILE A 62 2.97 -1.86 5.98
CA ILE A 62 2.25 -2.85 5.17
C ILE A 62 3.14 -3.36 4.04
N ALA A 63 3.07 -4.67 3.81
CA ALA A 63 3.68 -5.31 2.65
C ALA A 63 2.74 -5.19 1.43
N PRO A 64 3.03 -4.35 0.42
CA PRO A 64 2.22 -4.24 -0.78
C PRO A 64 2.36 -5.49 -1.64
N HIS A 65 1.22 -5.98 -2.15
CA HIS A 65 1.10 -7.10 -3.09
C HIS A 65 2.23 -8.15 -3.03
N PRO A 66 2.51 -8.76 -1.85
CA PRO A 66 3.80 -9.37 -1.57
C PRO A 66 4.09 -10.62 -2.39
N TYR A 67 3.03 -11.29 -2.88
CA TYR A 67 3.13 -12.52 -3.66
C TYR A 67 2.96 -12.31 -5.16
N TYR A 68 2.80 -11.07 -5.62
CA TYR A 68 2.67 -10.77 -7.05
C TYR A 68 4.01 -10.89 -7.79
N LYS A 69 3.94 -10.90 -9.13
CA LYS A 69 5.13 -10.97 -9.99
C LYS A 69 5.77 -9.59 -10.08
N GLY A 70 6.75 -9.32 -9.22
CA GLY A 70 7.58 -8.11 -9.26
C GLY A 70 8.90 -8.34 -8.53
N LYS A 71 9.98 -7.68 -8.98
CA LYS A 71 11.30 -7.79 -8.33
C LYS A 71 11.28 -7.16 -6.92
N THR A 72 10.44 -6.17 -6.73
CA THR A 72 10.24 -5.40 -5.50
C THR A 72 9.28 -6.06 -4.52
N CYS A 73 8.47 -7.03 -4.96
CA CYS A 73 7.60 -7.78 -4.06
C CYS A 73 8.44 -8.60 -3.06
N LEU A 74 7.97 -8.68 -1.80
CA LEU A 74 8.69 -9.37 -0.73
C LEU A 74 8.80 -10.88 -0.93
N GLY A 75 7.74 -11.53 -1.40
CA GLY A 75 7.69 -12.97 -1.62
C GLY A 75 8.13 -13.76 -0.37
N ASN A 76 9.13 -14.61 -0.53
CA ASN A 76 9.63 -15.48 0.54
C ASN A 76 10.31 -14.72 1.69
N MET A 77 10.77 -13.47 1.48
CA MET A 77 11.37 -12.68 2.55
C MET A 77 10.38 -12.33 3.66
N LEU A 78 9.08 -12.38 3.37
CA LEU A 78 8.04 -12.00 4.32
C LEU A 78 8.10 -12.81 5.63
N GLU A 79 8.50 -14.08 5.56
CA GLU A 79 8.66 -14.95 6.73
C GLU A 79 9.65 -14.38 7.76
N SER A 80 10.76 -13.81 7.29
CA SER A 80 11.78 -13.15 8.13
C SER A 80 11.39 -11.75 8.61
N LEU A 81 10.29 -11.20 8.11
CA LEU A 81 9.82 -9.83 8.38
C LEU A 81 8.48 -9.81 9.13
N LYS A 82 8.06 -10.95 9.69
CA LYS A 82 6.80 -11.08 10.43
C LYS A 82 6.70 -10.13 11.63
N ASP A 83 7.82 -9.76 12.24
CA ASP A 83 7.92 -8.78 13.32
C ASP A 83 7.79 -7.33 12.78
N VAL A 84 8.33 -7.08 11.59
CA VAL A 84 8.31 -5.77 10.92
C VAL A 84 6.92 -5.40 10.41
N VAL A 85 6.25 -6.29 9.68
CA VAL A 85 4.98 -5.95 9.01
C VAL A 85 3.79 -6.04 9.96
N ASP A 86 2.92 -5.04 9.91
CA ASP A 86 1.64 -5.03 10.62
C ASP A 86 0.55 -5.77 9.81
N GLY A 87 0.66 -5.72 8.49
CA GLY A 87 -0.30 -6.34 7.59
C GLY A 87 0.22 -6.51 6.17
N LEU A 88 -0.60 -7.15 5.34
CA LEU A 88 -0.34 -7.36 3.92
C LEU A 88 -1.44 -6.71 3.11
N GLU A 89 -1.08 -6.23 1.93
CA GLU A 89 -2.04 -5.75 0.97
C GLU A 89 -2.69 -6.90 0.18
N PHE A 90 -4.01 -6.83 0.06
CA PHE A 90 -4.79 -7.51 -0.96
C PHE A 90 -4.79 -6.64 -2.23
N CYS A 91 -3.98 -7.04 -3.21
CA CYS A 91 -3.81 -6.34 -4.46
C CYS A 91 -5.11 -6.29 -5.27
N TYR A 92 -5.47 -5.10 -5.78
CA TYR A 92 -6.63 -4.95 -6.66
C TYR A 92 -6.51 -5.75 -7.96
N PHE A 93 -5.28 -6.01 -8.45
CA PHE A 93 -5.02 -6.67 -9.72
C PHE A 93 -5.25 -8.19 -9.65
N HIS A 94 -6.48 -8.63 -9.44
CA HIS A 94 -6.86 -10.04 -9.41
C HIS A 94 -8.09 -10.28 -10.28
N THR A 95 -8.24 -11.52 -10.75
CA THR A 95 -9.42 -11.97 -11.50
C THR A 95 -10.07 -13.14 -10.77
N LYS A 96 -11.25 -13.56 -11.21
CA LYS A 96 -11.91 -14.76 -10.67
C LYS A 96 -11.08 -16.04 -10.83
N PHE A 97 -10.26 -16.12 -11.89
CA PHE A 97 -9.47 -17.32 -12.22
C PHE A 97 -8.02 -17.24 -11.75
N LEU A 98 -7.46 -16.03 -11.66
CA LEU A 98 -6.09 -15.79 -11.22
C LEU A 98 -6.09 -14.78 -10.07
N ASN A 99 -5.83 -15.27 -8.87
CA ASN A 99 -5.75 -14.46 -7.66
C ASN A 99 -4.53 -14.87 -6.83
N MET A 100 -3.48 -14.05 -6.87
CA MET A 100 -2.26 -14.28 -6.09
C MET A 100 -2.40 -13.83 -4.63
N ASN A 101 -3.49 -13.13 -4.28
CA ASN A 101 -3.78 -12.72 -2.91
C ASN A 101 -4.12 -13.89 -1.99
N LYS A 102 -4.46 -15.08 -2.52
CA LYS A 102 -4.72 -16.28 -1.71
C LYS A 102 -3.57 -16.58 -0.74
N LYS A 103 -2.32 -16.38 -1.20
CA LYS A 103 -1.13 -16.55 -0.35
C LYS A 103 -1.04 -15.47 0.74
N ALA A 104 -1.47 -14.24 0.45
CA ALA A 104 -1.55 -13.17 1.45
C ALA A 104 -2.62 -13.47 2.50
N GLU A 105 -3.79 -13.97 2.09
CA GLU A 105 -4.86 -14.41 2.99
C GLU A 105 -4.38 -15.53 3.92
N GLU A 106 -3.72 -16.55 3.37
CA GLU A 106 -3.14 -17.67 4.13
C GLU A 106 -2.07 -17.18 5.13
N TYR A 107 -1.17 -16.29 4.69
CA TYR A 107 -0.15 -15.70 5.55
C TYR A 107 -0.77 -14.90 6.70
N CYS A 108 -1.73 -14.03 6.41
CA CYS A 108 -2.44 -13.23 7.41
C CYS A 108 -3.15 -14.11 8.45
N LYS A 109 -3.82 -15.18 8.02
CA LYS A 109 -4.43 -16.16 8.92
C LYS A 109 -3.39 -16.88 9.78
N LYS A 110 -2.27 -17.32 9.18
CA LYS A 110 -1.23 -18.09 9.86
C LYS A 110 -0.50 -17.29 10.94
N TYR A 111 -0.21 -16.02 10.67
CA TYR A 111 0.62 -15.17 11.55
C TYR A 111 -0.17 -14.08 12.27
N ASN A 112 -1.50 -14.16 12.27
CA ASN A 112 -2.40 -13.17 12.85
C ASN A 112 -2.06 -11.73 12.40
N LYS A 113 -1.93 -11.56 11.08
CA LYS A 113 -1.67 -10.25 10.44
C LYS A 113 -2.93 -9.73 9.78
N THR A 114 -3.01 -8.41 9.66
CA THR A 114 -4.17 -7.78 9.03
C THR A 114 -4.03 -7.81 7.52
N LEU A 115 -5.13 -8.16 6.84
CA LEU A 115 -5.23 -8.06 5.40
C LEU A 115 -5.92 -6.75 5.05
N ILE A 116 -5.31 -5.96 4.17
CA ILE A 116 -5.77 -4.60 3.83
C ILE A 116 -5.96 -4.50 2.32
N ALA A 117 -7.12 -4.05 1.87
CA ALA A 117 -7.34 -3.71 0.48
C ALA A 117 -7.14 -2.21 0.25
N SER A 118 -6.32 -1.87 -0.75
CA SER A 118 -6.12 -0.52 -1.28
C SER A 118 -6.46 -0.49 -2.77
N SER A 119 -6.87 0.65 -3.30
CA SER A 119 -7.24 0.74 -4.72
C SER A 119 -6.01 0.82 -5.65
N ASP A 120 -4.82 1.12 -5.12
CA ASP A 120 -3.61 1.46 -5.91
C ASP A 120 -3.95 2.32 -7.14
N SER A 121 -4.84 3.28 -6.90
CA SER A 121 -5.62 3.89 -7.98
C SER A 121 -4.80 4.91 -8.75
N HIS A 122 -4.37 4.51 -9.94
CA HIS A 122 -3.88 5.41 -10.98
C HIS A 122 -5.01 5.94 -11.88
N ARG A 123 -6.26 5.52 -11.60
CA ARG A 123 -7.45 5.86 -12.37
C ARG A 123 -8.67 6.01 -11.47
N LEU A 124 -9.31 7.19 -11.53
CA LEU A 124 -10.46 7.53 -10.69
C LEU A 124 -11.65 6.56 -10.86
N ASP A 125 -11.84 5.98 -12.05
CA ASP A 125 -12.93 5.02 -12.30
C ASP A 125 -12.78 3.69 -11.53
N ARG A 126 -11.63 3.45 -10.90
CA ARG A 126 -11.33 2.25 -10.10
C ARG A 126 -11.12 2.51 -8.62
N PHE A 127 -11.21 3.77 -8.19
CA PHE A 127 -10.93 4.17 -6.82
C PHE A 127 -11.74 3.38 -5.77
N ASN A 128 -12.97 2.97 -6.10
CA ASN A 128 -13.89 2.29 -5.18
C ASN A 128 -13.99 0.76 -5.40
N ASP A 129 -13.20 0.18 -6.32
CA ASP A 129 -13.27 -1.26 -6.61
C ASP A 129 -12.55 -2.12 -5.55
N ASN A 130 -11.59 -1.56 -4.80
CA ASN A 130 -10.83 -2.26 -3.77
C ASN A 130 -10.53 -1.31 -2.58
N TYR A 131 -11.08 -1.59 -1.40
CA TYR A 131 -10.91 -0.75 -0.21
C TYR A 131 -11.10 -1.54 1.09
N SER A 132 -10.68 -0.94 2.20
CA SER A 132 -10.81 -1.50 3.54
C SER A 132 -11.84 -0.72 4.36
N GLN A 133 -12.79 -1.41 4.97
CA GLN A 133 -13.65 -0.87 6.00
C GLN A 133 -12.99 -1.11 7.36
N VAL A 134 -12.66 -0.04 8.07
CA VAL A 134 -11.96 -0.08 9.35
C VAL A 134 -12.93 0.36 10.45
N ASN A 135 -13.07 -0.44 11.50
CA ASN A 135 -13.95 -0.10 12.63
C ASN A 135 -13.19 0.78 13.64
N ALA A 136 -13.17 2.08 13.39
CA ALA A 136 -12.43 3.05 14.19
C ALA A 136 -13.13 4.41 14.23
N ASP A 137 -12.74 5.22 15.21
CA ASP A 137 -13.03 6.65 15.16
C ASP A 137 -12.26 7.30 14.02
N LYS A 138 -12.73 8.48 13.60
CA LYS A 138 -12.15 9.24 12.48
C LYS A 138 -10.88 10.00 12.87
N GLU A 139 -9.96 9.29 13.51
CA GLU A 139 -8.69 9.79 14.04
C GLU A 139 -7.55 8.86 13.61
N ILE A 140 -6.40 9.42 13.24
CA ILE A 140 -5.28 8.65 12.66
C ILE A 140 -4.87 7.48 13.57
N ASN A 141 -4.65 7.76 14.85
CA ASN A 141 -4.24 6.75 15.83
C ASN A 141 -5.32 5.67 16.05
N SER A 142 -6.60 6.05 16.01
CA SER A 142 -7.71 5.10 16.14
C SER A 142 -7.76 4.14 14.95
N VAL A 143 -7.61 4.68 13.73
CA VAL A 143 -7.53 3.88 12.50
C VAL A 143 -6.32 2.94 12.51
N ILE A 144 -5.13 3.43 12.86
CA ILE A 144 -3.91 2.62 12.90
C ILE A 144 -4.03 1.49 13.94
N LYS A 145 -4.51 1.82 15.15
CA LYS A 145 -4.77 0.82 16.19
C LYS A 145 -5.75 -0.25 15.71
N SER A 146 -6.89 0.16 15.15
CA SER A 146 -7.91 -0.76 14.62
C SER A 146 -7.34 -1.67 13.53
N ILE A 147 -6.49 -1.14 12.65
CA ILE A 147 -5.83 -1.95 11.63
C ILE A 147 -4.88 -2.96 12.28
N LYS A 148 -4.04 -2.56 13.24
CA LYS A 148 -3.12 -3.48 13.92
C LYS A 148 -3.83 -4.58 14.71
N GLU A 149 -5.02 -4.29 15.23
CA GLU A 149 -5.88 -5.24 15.95
C GLU A 149 -6.67 -6.17 15.01
N GLY A 150 -6.60 -5.96 13.69
CA GLY A 150 -7.31 -6.79 12.71
C GLY A 150 -8.80 -6.44 12.55
N ASN A 151 -9.25 -5.30 13.07
CA ASN A 151 -10.61 -4.79 12.97
C ASN A 151 -10.88 -4.17 11.58
N VAL A 152 -10.67 -4.98 10.54
CA VAL A 152 -10.72 -4.59 9.12
C VAL A 152 -11.54 -5.60 8.32
N LEU A 153 -12.48 -5.09 7.52
CA LEU A 153 -13.20 -5.85 6.50
C LEU A 153 -12.80 -5.33 5.11
N ILE A 154 -12.17 -6.18 4.31
CA ILE A 154 -11.83 -5.82 2.94
C ILE A 154 -13.04 -5.96 2.00
N LYS A 155 -13.16 -5.03 1.05
CA LYS A 155 -14.13 -5.04 -0.04
C LYS A 155 -13.36 -4.99 -1.35
N THR A 156 -13.56 -6.02 -2.18
CA THR A 156 -12.75 -6.22 -3.37
C THR A 156 -13.65 -6.61 -4.54
N LYS A 157 -13.27 -6.17 -5.74
CA LYS A 157 -13.94 -6.51 -6.99
C LYS A 157 -12.90 -7.08 -7.97
N PRO A 158 -13.06 -8.32 -8.42
CA PRO A 158 -12.14 -8.90 -9.39
C PRO A 158 -12.27 -8.18 -10.74
N LEU A 159 -11.13 -7.97 -11.38
CA LEU A 159 -11.04 -7.44 -12.74
C LEU A 159 -11.68 -8.42 -13.73
N SER A 160 -12.42 -7.87 -14.70
CA SER A 160 -12.82 -8.61 -15.89
C SER A 160 -11.66 -8.73 -16.89
N VAL A 161 -11.81 -9.60 -17.90
CA VAL A 161 -10.80 -9.74 -18.97
C VAL A 161 -10.55 -8.40 -19.68
N LEU A 162 -11.61 -7.64 -19.95
CA LEU A 162 -11.50 -6.31 -20.57
C LEU A 162 -10.74 -5.33 -19.66
N ASP A 163 -10.92 -5.42 -18.34
CA ASP A 163 -10.23 -4.56 -17.40
C ASP A 163 -8.74 -4.87 -17.35
N VAL A 164 -8.37 -6.16 -17.34
CA VAL A 164 -6.96 -6.58 -17.41
C VAL A 164 -6.29 -6.00 -18.66
N ILE A 165 -6.94 -6.08 -19.82
CA ILE A 165 -6.41 -5.51 -21.07
C ILE A 165 -6.20 -4.00 -20.91
N LYS A 166 -7.20 -3.27 -20.40
CA LYS A 166 -7.13 -1.81 -20.18
C LYS A 166 -5.99 -1.44 -19.23
N GLU A 167 -5.81 -2.17 -18.13
CA GLU A 167 -4.72 -1.94 -17.18
C GLU A 167 -3.35 -2.16 -17.82
N LEU A 168 -3.15 -3.24 -18.56
CA LEU A 168 -1.88 -3.51 -19.26
C LEU A 168 -1.53 -2.40 -20.27
N PHE A 169 -2.52 -1.89 -21.02
CA PHE A 169 -2.31 -0.75 -21.92
C PHE A 169 -1.95 0.53 -21.15
N HIS A 170 -2.61 0.78 -20.01
CA HIS A 170 -2.32 1.95 -19.17
C HIS A 170 -0.90 1.89 -18.61
N PHE A 171 -0.47 0.73 -18.07
CA PHE A 171 0.89 0.52 -17.61
C PHE A 171 1.91 0.75 -18.73
N LYS A 172 1.70 0.18 -19.92
CA LYS A 172 2.61 0.38 -21.07
C LYS A 172 2.76 1.85 -21.43
N LYS A 173 1.66 2.62 -21.45
CA LYS A 173 1.68 4.06 -21.74
C LYS A 173 2.45 4.84 -20.66
N SER A 174 2.25 4.49 -19.39
CA SER A 174 2.98 5.11 -18.26
C SER A 174 4.48 4.82 -18.33
N TYR A 175 4.88 3.57 -18.61
CA TYR A 175 6.28 3.17 -18.81
C TYR A 175 6.94 3.93 -19.95
N ILE A 176 6.27 4.07 -21.10
CA ILE A 176 6.79 4.83 -22.25
C ILE A 176 6.98 6.31 -21.86
N LYS A 177 6.00 6.91 -21.18
CA LYS A 177 6.07 8.32 -20.74
C LYS A 177 7.21 8.54 -19.74
N ARG A 178 7.42 7.61 -18.79
CA ARG A 178 8.56 7.64 -17.84
C ARG A 178 9.91 7.49 -18.55
N GLY A 179 10.00 6.60 -19.54
CA GLY A 179 11.20 6.44 -20.37
C GLY A 179 11.57 7.72 -21.13
N ILE A 180 10.59 8.39 -21.73
CA ILE A 180 10.80 9.66 -22.46
C ILE A 180 11.21 10.80 -21.51
N ASN A 181 10.61 10.89 -20.33
CA ASN A 181 10.95 11.92 -19.34
C ASN A 181 12.36 11.72 -18.76
N ASN A 182 12.78 10.47 -18.50
CA ASN A 182 14.14 10.17 -18.02
C ASN A 182 15.24 10.48 -19.06
N VAL A 183 14.92 10.48 -20.36
CA VAL A 183 15.85 10.92 -21.42
C VAL A 183 15.95 12.45 -21.46
N ARG A 184 14.86 13.17 -21.19
CA ARG A 184 14.85 14.65 -21.17
C ARG A 184 15.54 15.27 -19.96
N THR A 185 15.55 14.61 -18.81
CA THR A 185 16.23 15.11 -17.60
C THR A 185 17.72 14.79 -17.57
N ARG A 186 18.24 14.09 -18.58
CA ARG A 186 19.67 13.75 -18.74
C ARG A 186 20.38 14.58 -19.82
N ASN A 187 19.71 15.59 -20.36
CA ASN A 187 20.27 16.58 -21.28
C ASN A 187 20.26 17.97 -20.65
#